data_AF-A0A2E9BJB9-F1
#
_entry.id   AF-A0A2E9BJB9-F1
#
_cell.length_a   1.000
_cell.length_b   1.000
_cell.length_c   1.000
_cell.angle_alpha   90.00
_cell.angle_beta   90.00
_cell.angle_gamma   90.00
#
_symmetry.space_group_name_H-M   'P 1'
#
loop_
_entity.id
_entity.type
_entity.pdbx_description
1 polymer ?
#
loop_
_entity_poly.entity_id
_entity_poly.type
_entity_poly.pdbx_seq_one_letter_code
_entity_poly.pdbx_strand_id
1 'polypeptide(L)'
;MHVSKTPFAWNQVAAYDFPTFWSTLQRVHPGEHPVSYFMIAVICFEETGFCNIQQAETPSGLGVGFGQLEVKNPEKKDFYEWAGVETDYHRLAKEMLGDREFSLGVHCQYFQYLTEVKGLRLDGCLSAQVGRHVQYKPLFMTGASMLEDAFDANDRAAYIRALNYARSNSPKKNGIPETLFKEYWEFILPQSWFDYGF
;
A
#
# COMPACT_ATOMS: atom_id res chain seq x y z
N MET A 1 -7.02 20.55 5.13
CA MET A 1 -5.66 20.96 5.54
C MET A 1 -4.74 20.96 4.32
N HIS A 2 -3.66 21.74 4.29
CA HIS A 2 -2.62 21.68 3.26
C HIS A 2 -1.30 21.20 3.90
N VAL A 3 -0.58 20.28 3.24
CA VAL A 3 0.70 19.75 3.74
C VAL A 3 1.86 20.52 3.10
N SER A 4 2.54 21.35 3.87
CA SER A 4 3.66 22.19 3.41
C SER A 4 4.98 21.40 3.27
N LYS A 5 5.16 20.36 4.08
CA LYS A 5 6.36 19.52 4.09
C LYS A 5 5.99 18.04 3.95
N THR A 6 6.28 17.50 2.77
CA THR A 6 5.98 16.12 2.40
C THR A 6 7.23 15.24 2.47
N PRO A 7 7.11 13.94 2.82
CA PRO A 7 8.21 13.00 2.71
C PRO A 7 8.35 12.54 1.24
N PHE A 8 9.58 12.31 0.78
CA PHE A 8 9.89 11.84 -0.59
C PHE A 8 9.11 12.63 -1.68
N ALA A 9 8.74 11.99 -2.80
CA ALA A 9 7.93 12.59 -3.86
C ALA A 9 6.40 12.48 -3.61
N TRP A 10 5.96 12.55 -2.35
CA TRP A 10 4.54 12.42 -1.98
C TRP A 10 3.73 13.67 -2.38
N ASN A 11 2.53 13.44 -2.91
CA ASN A 11 1.59 14.47 -3.36
C ASN A 11 0.21 14.29 -2.71
N GLN A 12 -0.21 15.29 -1.94
CA GLN A 12 -1.49 15.28 -1.23
C GLN A 12 -2.71 15.02 -2.13
N VAL A 13 -2.71 15.54 -3.36
CA VAL A 13 -3.86 15.40 -4.29
C VAL A 13 -4.06 13.94 -4.70
N ALA A 14 -2.96 13.18 -4.80
CA ALA A 14 -2.99 11.78 -5.19
C ALA A 14 -3.01 10.82 -3.97
N ALA A 15 -3.13 11.35 -2.74
CA ALA A 15 -3.01 10.59 -1.51
C ALA A 15 -4.34 10.33 -0.79
N TYR A 16 -4.51 9.11 -0.33
CA TYR A 16 -5.51 8.79 0.68
C TYR A 16 -5.04 9.20 2.07
N ASP A 17 -5.97 9.65 2.90
CA ASP A 17 -5.88 9.47 4.34
C ASP A 17 -6.22 8.02 4.71
N PHE A 18 -5.83 7.57 5.90
CA PHE A 18 -6.09 6.19 6.34
C PHE A 18 -7.58 5.84 6.39
N PRO A 19 -8.51 6.70 6.89
CA PRO A 19 -9.94 6.38 6.89
C PRO A 19 -10.50 6.11 5.49
N THR A 20 -10.15 6.94 4.50
CA THR A 20 -10.58 6.75 3.12
C THR A 20 -9.93 5.50 2.51
N PHE A 21 -8.63 5.29 2.74
CA PHE A 21 -7.92 4.08 2.31
C PHE A 21 -8.59 2.81 2.87
N TRP A 22 -8.85 2.77 4.17
CA TRP A 22 -9.43 1.64 4.88
C TRP A 22 -10.84 1.30 4.38
N SER A 23 -11.71 2.33 4.27
CA SER A 23 -13.05 2.14 3.72
C SER A 23 -13.04 1.64 2.26
N THR A 24 -12.04 2.05 1.48
CA THR A 24 -11.87 1.60 0.09
C THR A 24 -11.36 0.17 0.02
N LEU A 25 -10.38 -0.17 0.85
CA LEU A 25 -9.85 -1.53 0.99
C LEU A 25 -10.96 -2.54 1.34
N GLN A 26 -11.87 -2.18 2.26
CA GLN A 26 -13.04 -2.98 2.62
C GLN A 26 -14.06 -3.17 1.47
N ARG A 27 -14.04 -2.34 0.41
CA ARG A 27 -14.89 -2.52 -0.78
C ARG A 27 -14.25 -3.42 -1.84
N VAL A 28 -12.93 -3.37 -1.97
CA VAL A 28 -12.20 -4.00 -3.09
C VAL A 28 -11.46 -5.30 -2.72
N HIS A 29 -11.46 -5.68 -1.44
CA HIS A 29 -10.80 -6.89 -0.95
C HIS A 29 -11.70 -7.65 0.05
N PRO A 30 -11.76 -8.99 0.01
CA PRO A 30 -12.57 -9.75 0.96
C PRO A 30 -11.93 -9.85 2.35
N GLY A 31 -12.73 -9.72 3.41
CA GLY A 31 -12.24 -9.65 4.79
C GLY A 31 -11.64 -10.95 5.35
N GLU A 32 -12.05 -12.11 4.83
CA GLU A 32 -11.52 -13.43 5.23
C GLU A 32 -10.30 -13.86 4.42
N HIS A 33 -9.71 -12.96 3.63
CA HIS A 33 -8.57 -13.28 2.77
C HIS A 33 -7.28 -13.51 3.59
N PRO A 34 -6.42 -14.50 3.23
CA PRO A 34 -5.20 -14.80 3.98
C PRO A 34 -4.20 -13.63 4.09
N VAL A 35 -4.16 -12.76 3.08
CA VAL A 35 -3.48 -11.45 3.17
C VAL A 35 -4.51 -10.45 3.70
N SER A 36 -4.39 -10.06 4.98
CA SER A 36 -5.41 -9.24 5.66
C SER A 36 -5.36 -7.76 5.27
N TYR A 37 -6.42 -7.01 5.59
CA TYR A 37 -6.47 -5.56 5.38
C TYR A 37 -5.29 -4.83 6.05
N PHE A 38 -4.89 -5.24 7.26
CA PHE A 38 -3.75 -4.67 7.96
C PHE A 38 -2.42 -4.90 7.22
N MET A 39 -2.23 -6.08 6.60
CA MET A 39 -1.06 -6.35 5.77
C MET A 39 -1.04 -5.47 4.53
N ILE A 40 -2.17 -5.32 3.83
CA ILE A 40 -2.27 -4.48 2.63
C ILE A 40 -2.02 -3.01 2.99
N ALA A 41 -2.57 -2.52 4.09
CA ALA A 41 -2.31 -1.16 4.58
C ALA A 41 -0.82 -0.89 4.83
N VAL A 42 -0.12 -1.83 5.48
CA VAL A 42 1.32 -1.70 5.76
C VAL A 42 2.17 -1.83 4.49
N ILE A 43 1.79 -2.69 3.54
CA ILE A 43 2.46 -2.80 2.22
C ILE A 43 2.35 -1.49 1.45
N CYS A 44 1.12 -0.99 1.24
CA CYS A 44 0.86 0.28 0.54
C CYS A 44 1.56 1.47 1.22
N PHE A 45 1.64 1.48 2.56
CA PHE A 45 2.34 2.52 3.28
C PHE A 45 3.88 2.39 3.20
N GLU A 46 4.44 1.18 3.29
CA GLU A 46 5.90 0.98 3.19
C GLU A 46 6.41 1.46 1.86
N GLU A 47 5.78 1.01 0.78
CA GLU A 47 6.25 1.32 -0.55
C GLU A 47 6.26 2.84 -0.72
N THR A 48 5.18 3.52 -0.28
CA THR A 48 4.91 4.86 -0.85
C THR A 48 3.92 5.76 -0.08
N GLY A 49 3.43 5.37 1.11
CA GLY A 49 2.73 6.30 2.04
C GLY A 49 1.35 6.80 1.58
N PHE A 50 0.50 5.88 1.10
CA PHE A 50 -0.88 6.11 0.60
C PHE A 50 -1.06 7.11 -0.58
N CYS A 51 0.00 7.58 -1.23
CA CYS A 51 -0.06 8.47 -2.40
C CYS A 51 0.18 7.76 -3.73
N ASN A 52 -0.81 7.72 -4.63
CA ASN A 52 -0.58 7.36 -6.03
C ASN A 52 0.53 8.24 -6.63
N ILE A 53 1.68 7.67 -6.98
CA ILE A 53 2.75 8.37 -7.70
C ILE A 53 2.99 7.70 -9.05
N GLN A 54 3.68 8.43 -9.93
CA GLN A 54 4.01 7.95 -11.26
C GLN A 54 5.05 6.82 -11.19
N GLN A 55 4.81 5.71 -11.90
CA GLN A 55 5.82 4.68 -12.08
C GLN A 55 6.98 5.27 -12.89
N ALA A 56 8.19 5.35 -12.33
CA ALA A 56 9.31 6.03 -12.98
C ALA A 56 9.79 5.28 -14.24
N GLU A 57 10.35 5.97 -15.24
CA GLU A 57 10.95 5.28 -16.39
C GLU A 57 12.38 4.82 -16.09
N THR A 58 12.61 3.51 -16.13
CA THR A 58 13.93 2.87 -16.09
C THR A 58 14.36 2.44 -17.50
N PRO A 59 15.65 2.10 -17.73
CA PRO A 59 16.10 1.49 -18.98
C PRO A 59 15.38 0.16 -19.33
N SER A 60 14.81 -0.51 -18.32
CA SER A 60 13.94 -1.69 -18.47
C SER A 60 12.46 -1.36 -18.72
N GLY A 61 12.05 -0.10 -18.60
CA GLY A 61 10.67 0.39 -18.67
C GLY A 61 10.13 0.93 -17.33
N LEU A 62 8.81 1.00 -17.16
CA LEU A 62 8.18 1.62 -15.99
C LEU A 62 8.40 0.83 -14.67
N GLY A 63 8.87 1.54 -13.64
CA GLY A 63 9.03 1.16 -12.23
C GLY A 63 9.85 2.25 -11.48
N VAL A 64 9.52 2.73 -10.27
CA VAL A 64 8.57 2.24 -9.26
C VAL A 64 8.00 3.39 -8.38
N GLY A 65 6.68 3.44 -8.30
CA GLY A 65 5.78 3.99 -7.25
C GLY A 65 4.34 4.01 -7.83
N PHE A 66 3.20 3.83 -7.15
CA PHE A 66 2.81 3.60 -5.73
C PHE A 66 2.12 2.23 -5.56
N GLY A 67 2.20 1.63 -4.36
CA GLY A 67 1.36 0.48 -3.94
C GLY A 67 1.31 -0.58 -5.03
N GLN A 68 2.49 -1.07 -5.41
CA GLN A 68 2.76 -1.41 -6.78
C GLN A 68 2.66 -2.88 -7.08
N LEU A 69 1.54 -3.14 -7.73
CA LEU A 69 1.64 -3.93 -8.93
C LEU A 69 2.45 -3.18 -10.01
N GLU A 70 3.67 -3.66 -10.28
CA GLU A 70 4.48 -3.22 -11.42
C GLU A 70 3.75 -3.52 -12.73
N VAL A 71 3.27 -2.49 -13.45
CA VAL A 71 2.51 -2.73 -14.69
C VAL A 71 3.35 -3.50 -15.70
N LYS A 72 4.60 -3.10 -15.91
CA LYS A 72 5.49 -3.68 -16.92
C LYS A 72 6.22 -4.95 -16.45
N ASN A 73 5.64 -5.73 -15.54
CA ASN A 73 6.23 -7.01 -15.11
C ASN A 73 5.67 -8.16 -15.97
N PRO A 74 6.51 -8.86 -16.77
CA PRO A 74 6.06 -9.98 -17.61
C PRO A 74 5.41 -11.14 -16.84
N GLU A 75 5.80 -11.37 -15.59
CA GLU A 75 5.25 -12.41 -14.71
C GLU A 75 3.80 -12.11 -14.29
N LYS A 76 3.35 -10.86 -14.48
CA LYS A 76 2.00 -10.37 -14.15
C LYS A 76 1.07 -10.27 -15.37
N LYS A 77 1.53 -10.61 -16.58
CA LYS A 77 0.70 -10.54 -17.81
C LYS A 77 -0.57 -11.38 -17.70
N ASP A 78 -0.46 -12.64 -17.28
CA ASP A 78 -1.60 -13.54 -17.04
C ASP A 78 -2.59 -12.97 -16.00
N PHE A 79 -2.08 -12.22 -15.02
CA PHE A 79 -2.92 -11.55 -14.02
C PHE A 79 -3.72 -10.41 -14.66
N TYR A 80 -3.08 -9.56 -15.48
CA TYR A 80 -3.78 -8.43 -16.11
C TYR A 80 -4.90 -8.89 -17.04
N GLU A 81 -4.66 -9.99 -17.78
CA GLU A 81 -5.68 -10.64 -18.59
C GLU A 81 -6.81 -11.24 -17.75
N TRP A 82 -6.51 -11.89 -16.63
CA TRP A 82 -7.52 -12.42 -15.69
C TRP A 82 -8.35 -11.31 -15.02
N ALA A 83 -7.72 -10.20 -14.63
CA ALA A 83 -8.38 -9.05 -14.01
C ALA A 83 -9.23 -8.23 -15.00
N GLY A 84 -9.09 -8.48 -16.31
CA GLY A 84 -9.85 -7.79 -17.36
C GLY A 84 -9.45 -6.34 -17.56
N VAL A 85 -8.21 -5.96 -17.21
CA VAL A 85 -7.71 -4.58 -17.32
C VAL A 85 -6.90 -4.35 -18.60
N GLU A 86 -6.63 -3.08 -18.93
CA GLU A 86 -5.78 -2.71 -20.05
C GLU A 86 -4.38 -3.35 -19.94
N THR A 87 -3.89 -3.90 -21.05
CA THR A 87 -2.61 -4.63 -21.13
C THR A 87 -1.50 -3.79 -21.75
N ASP A 88 -1.82 -2.64 -22.38
CA ASP A 88 -0.84 -1.60 -22.64
C ASP A 88 -0.40 -0.95 -21.32
N TYR A 89 0.85 -1.20 -20.95
CA TYR A 89 1.42 -0.76 -19.68
C TYR A 89 1.45 0.76 -19.50
N HIS A 90 1.52 1.57 -20.58
CA HIS A 90 1.51 3.03 -20.47
C HIS A 90 0.10 3.55 -20.17
N ARG A 91 -0.92 2.96 -20.77
CA ARG A 91 -2.32 3.28 -20.49
C ARG A 91 -2.73 2.81 -19.10
N LEU A 92 -2.42 1.57 -18.72
CA LEU A 92 -2.71 1.06 -17.37
C LEU A 92 -2.03 1.91 -16.29
N ALA A 93 -0.76 2.30 -16.47
CA ALA A 93 -0.09 3.21 -15.54
C ALA A 93 -0.78 4.58 -15.43
N LYS A 94 -1.29 5.11 -16.55
CA LYS A 94 -2.02 6.39 -16.56
C LYS A 94 -3.38 6.27 -15.87
N GLU A 95 -4.08 5.16 -16.05
CA GLU A 95 -5.36 4.88 -15.41
C GLU A 95 -5.20 4.71 -13.90
N MET A 96 -4.26 3.85 -13.46
CA MET A 96 -3.90 3.71 -12.05
C MET A 96 -3.40 5.03 -11.43
N LEU A 97 -2.70 5.89 -12.17
CA LEU A 97 -2.29 7.20 -11.66
C LEU A 97 -3.48 8.18 -11.51
N GLY A 98 -4.46 8.10 -12.40
CA GLY A 98 -5.66 8.95 -12.41
C GLY A 98 -6.74 8.54 -11.42
N ASP A 99 -6.87 7.24 -11.14
CA ASP A 99 -7.89 6.69 -10.25
C ASP A 99 -7.26 5.85 -9.12
N ARG A 100 -7.47 6.32 -7.89
CA ARG A 100 -6.92 5.72 -6.67
C ARG A 100 -7.67 4.47 -6.21
N GLU A 101 -8.97 4.38 -6.47
CA GLU A 101 -9.79 3.23 -6.08
C GLU A 101 -9.57 2.07 -7.07
N PHE A 102 -9.48 2.37 -8.36
CA PHE A 102 -9.03 1.43 -9.38
C PHE A 102 -7.61 0.91 -9.07
N SER A 103 -6.66 1.80 -8.77
CA SER A 103 -5.28 1.43 -8.42
C SER A 103 -5.21 0.45 -7.24
N LEU A 104 -5.91 0.75 -6.14
CA LEU A 104 -5.98 -0.14 -4.96
C LEU A 104 -6.72 -1.45 -5.28
N GLY A 105 -7.80 -1.39 -6.06
CA GLY A 105 -8.55 -2.56 -6.52
C GLY A 105 -7.69 -3.54 -7.31
N VAL A 106 -6.94 -3.06 -8.30
CA VAL A 106 -6.02 -3.89 -9.11
C VAL A 106 -4.93 -4.54 -8.24
N HIS A 107 -4.42 -3.86 -7.22
CA HIS A 107 -3.49 -4.47 -6.26
C HIS A 107 -4.16 -5.56 -5.42
N CYS A 108 -5.37 -5.31 -4.92
CA CYS A 108 -6.13 -6.28 -4.12
C CYS A 108 -6.52 -7.52 -4.92
N GLN A 109 -6.90 -7.34 -6.20
CA GLN A 109 -7.14 -8.40 -7.16
C GLN A 109 -5.91 -9.27 -7.42
N TYR A 110 -4.69 -8.73 -7.36
CA TYR A 110 -3.48 -9.55 -7.50
C TYR A 110 -3.34 -10.57 -6.36
N PHE A 111 -3.63 -10.17 -5.12
CA PHE A 111 -3.63 -11.12 -4.01
C PHE A 111 -4.72 -12.20 -4.16
N GLN A 112 -5.90 -11.83 -4.66
CA GLN A 112 -6.99 -12.77 -4.98
C GLN A 112 -6.58 -13.75 -6.09
N TYR A 113 -5.98 -13.27 -7.18
CA TYR A 113 -5.44 -14.10 -8.25
C TYR A 113 -4.38 -15.11 -7.75
N LEU A 114 -3.50 -14.68 -6.86
CA LEU A 114 -2.46 -15.55 -6.29
C LEU A 114 -3.05 -16.67 -5.43
N THR A 115 -4.13 -16.44 -4.70
CA THR A 115 -4.82 -17.46 -3.89
C THR A 115 -5.74 -18.33 -4.74
N GLU A 116 -6.63 -17.73 -5.53
CA GLU A 116 -7.68 -18.41 -6.30
C GLU A 116 -7.15 -19.15 -7.54
N VAL A 117 -6.25 -18.54 -8.31
CA VAL A 117 -5.76 -19.08 -9.60
C VAL A 117 -4.41 -19.77 -9.47
N LYS A 118 -3.48 -19.19 -8.68
CA LYS A 118 -2.16 -19.81 -8.45
C LYS A 118 -2.11 -20.74 -7.23
N GLY A 119 -3.17 -20.82 -6.42
CA GLY A 119 -3.25 -21.72 -5.26
C GLY A 119 -2.25 -21.41 -4.13
N LEU A 120 -1.71 -20.19 -4.09
CA LEU A 120 -0.70 -19.81 -3.11
C LEU A 120 -1.33 -19.54 -1.74
N ARG A 121 -0.58 -19.87 -0.69
CA ARG A 121 -0.89 -19.47 0.69
C ARG A 121 -0.23 -18.12 1.00
N LEU A 122 -0.57 -17.51 2.14
CA LEU A 122 -0.03 -16.22 2.61
C LEU A 122 1.47 -16.03 2.33
N ASP A 123 2.31 -16.99 2.70
CA ASP A 123 3.77 -16.88 2.49
C ASP A 123 4.16 -16.75 1.01
N GLY A 124 3.47 -17.47 0.12
CA GLY A 124 3.63 -17.37 -1.33
C GLY A 124 3.10 -16.04 -1.89
N CYS A 125 1.96 -15.56 -1.38
CA CYS A 125 1.40 -14.26 -1.76
C CYS A 125 2.36 -13.11 -1.40
N LEU A 126 2.88 -13.09 -0.18
CA LEU A 126 3.87 -12.10 0.25
C LEU A 126 5.19 -12.23 -0.52
N SER A 127 5.61 -13.45 -0.88
CA SER A 127 6.79 -13.68 -1.73
C SER A 127 6.60 -13.11 -3.14
N ALA A 128 5.42 -13.24 -3.72
CA ALA A 128 5.09 -12.68 -5.03
C ALA A 128 5.03 -11.15 -5.02
N GLN A 129 4.61 -10.52 -3.92
CA GLN A 129 4.64 -9.06 -3.77
C GLN A 129 6.08 -8.53 -3.67
N VAL A 130 6.94 -9.12 -2.84
CA VAL A 130 8.29 -8.58 -2.59
C VAL A 130 9.35 -9.05 -3.58
N GLY A 131 9.04 -10.08 -4.39
CA GLY A 131 9.98 -10.73 -5.30
C GLY A 131 11.27 -11.16 -4.58
N ARG A 132 12.40 -10.56 -4.96
CA ARG A 132 13.72 -10.86 -4.37
C ARG A 132 13.93 -10.24 -2.97
N HIS A 133 13.04 -9.36 -2.52
CA HIS A 133 13.16 -8.65 -1.24
C HIS A 133 12.46 -9.41 -0.09
N VAL A 134 12.70 -10.72 0.02
CA VAL A 134 12.03 -11.63 0.97
C VAL A 134 12.10 -11.19 2.44
N GLN A 135 13.09 -10.37 2.81
CA GLN A 135 13.21 -9.78 4.14
C GLN A 135 12.07 -8.82 4.53
N TYR A 136 11.27 -8.34 3.58
CA TYR A 136 10.10 -7.49 3.88
C TYR A 136 8.89 -8.29 4.36
N LYS A 137 8.79 -9.59 4.03
CA LYS A 137 7.68 -10.47 4.48
C LYS A 137 7.46 -10.42 6.00
N PRO A 138 8.47 -10.67 6.86
CA PRO A 138 8.29 -10.53 8.31
C PRO A 138 8.00 -9.09 8.74
N LEU A 139 8.55 -8.08 8.06
CA LEU A 139 8.28 -6.67 8.40
C LEU A 139 6.81 -6.29 8.17
N PHE A 140 6.20 -6.81 7.11
CA PHE A 140 4.77 -6.61 6.83
C PHE A 140 3.88 -7.37 7.82
N MET A 141 4.22 -8.60 8.18
CA MET A 141 3.46 -9.37 9.18
C MET A 141 3.53 -8.72 10.57
N THR A 142 4.71 -8.29 11.02
CA THR A 142 4.86 -7.59 12.32
C THR A 142 4.20 -6.21 12.29
N GLY A 143 4.37 -5.43 11.22
CA GLY A 143 3.70 -4.13 11.08
C GLY A 143 2.17 -4.27 11.06
N ALA A 144 1.64 -5.32 10.43
CA ALA A 144 0.20 -5.60 10.39
C ALA A 144 -0.36 -5.95 11.77
N SER A 145 0.30 -6.84 12.51
CA SER A 145 -0.08 -7.16 13.90
C SER A 145 -0.03 -5.92 14.80
N MET A 146 0.99 -5.07 14.66
CA MET A 146 1.04 -3.80 15.39
C MET A 146 -0.06 -2.81 14.98
N LEU A 147 -0.56 -2.89 13.74
CA LEU A 147 -1.62 -2.04 13.22
C LEU A 147 -3.00 -2.52 13.69
N GLU A 148 -3.18 -3.84 13.82
CA GLU A 148 -4.34 -4.49 14.42
C GLU A 148 -4.46 -4.14 15.92
N ASP A 149 -3.38 -4.32 16.69
CA ASP A 149 -3.30 -3.87 18.09
C ASP A 149 -3.61 -2.35 18.23
N ALA A 150 -3.12 -1.53 17.29
CA ALA A 150 -3.37 -0.09 17.27
C ALA A 150 -4.83 0.26 16.94
N PHE A 151 -5.47 -0.53 16.07
CA PHE A 151 -6.85 -0.39 15.66
C PHE A 151 -7.79 -0.67 16.83
N ASP A 152 -7.63 -1.82 17.48
CA ASP A 152 -8.41 -2.22 18.66
C ASP A 152 -8.24 -1.26 19.84
N ALA A 153 -7.05 -0.68 20.00
CA ALA A 153 -6.76 0.32 21.04
C ALA A 153 -7.20 1.75 20.68
N ASN A 154 -7.57 2.03 19.43
CA ASN A 154 -7.80 3.38 18.90
C ASN A 154 -6.63 4.38 19.21
N ASP A 155 -5.37 3.91 19.22
CA ASP A 155 -4.18 4.72 19.53
C ASP A 155 -3.51 5.25 18.25
N ARG A 156 -3.78 6.52 17.90
CA ARG A 156 -3.13 7.23 16.77
C ARG A 156 -1.61 7.10 16.78
N ALA A 157 -0.96 7.15 17.94
CA ALA A 157 0.50 7.02 18.02
C ALA A 157 0.95 5.58 17.76
N ALA A 158 0.15 4.56 18.10
CA ALA A 158 0.39 3.17 17.71
C ALA A 158 0.25 2.98 16.20
N TYR A 159 -0.77 3.56 15.57
CA TYR A 159 -0.92 3.55 14.10
C TYR A 159 0.32 4.11 13.40
N ILE A 160 0.84 5.27 13.85
CA ILE A 160 2.06 5.88 13.32
C ILE A 160 3.25 4.92 13.45
N ARG A 161 3.41 4.26 14.60
CA ARG A 161 4.48 3.27 14.84
C ARG A 161 4.34 2.05 13.93
N ALA A 162 3.13 1.51 13.78
CA ALA A 162 2.82 0.32 12.98
C ALA A 162 3.06 0.56 11.48
N LEU A 163 2.50 1.64 10.92
CA LEU A 163 2.69 2.01 9.52
C LEU A 163 4.18 2.31 9.22
N ASN A 164 4.89 3.01 10.12
CA ASN A 164 6.33 3.22 9.97
C ASN A 164 7.19 1.96 10.18
N TYR A 165 6.66 0.86 10.71
CA TYR A 165 7.47 -0.27 11.16
C TYR A 165 8.34 -0.83 10.02
N ALA A 166 7.71 -1.18 8.89
CA ALA A 166 8.43 -1.73 7.75
C ALA A 166 9.41 -0.71 7.15
N ARG A 167 9.00 0.56 6.98
CA ARG A 167 9.89 1.63 6.49
C ARG A 167 11.14 1.80 7.35
N SER A 168 10.96 1.82 8.67
CA SER A 168 12.04 2.09 9.63
C SER A 168 13.02 0.92 9.78
N ASN A 169 12.53 -0.32 9.66
CA ASN A 169 13.34 -1.54 9.83
C ASN A 169 13.81 -2.15 8.51
N SER A 170 13.31 -1.67 7.36
CA SER A 170 13.79 -2.08 6.04
C SER A 170 15.27 -1.71 5.81
N PRO A 171 15.94 -2.33 4.81
CA PRO A 171 17.25 -1.86 4.37
C PRO A 171 17.29 -0.40 3.89
N LYS A 172 16.15 0.18 3.48
CA LYS A 172 16.03 1.60 3.10
C LYS A 172 16.14 2.54 4.31
N LYS A 173 15.80 2.07 5.52
CA LYS A 173 15.72 2.83 6.79
C LYS A 173 14.99 4.18 6.61
N ASN A 174 13.89 4.17 5.87
CA ASN A 174 13.19 5.33 5.33
C ASN A 174 11.86 5.62 6.07
N GLY A 175 11.85 5.39 7.39
CA GLY A 175 10.75 5.80 8.27
C GLY A 175 10.51 7.31 8.21
N ILE A 176 9.28 7.73 8.48
CA ILE A 176 8.81 9.12 8.34
C ILE A 176 8.59 9.70 9.75
N PRO A 177 9.55 10.45 10.33
CA PRO A 177 9.46 10.85 11.73
C PRO A 177 8.38 11.91 11.94
N GLU A 178 7.44 11.66 12.86
CA GLU A 178 6.31 12.57 13.12
C GLU A 178 6.76 13.98 13.50
N THR A 179 7.81 14.10 14.31
CA THR A 179 8.41 15.38 14.72
C THR A 179 8.85 16.25 13.55
N LEU A 180 9.21 15.64 12.40
CA LEU A 180 9.68 16.32 11.19
C LEU A 180 8.58 16.49 10.12
N PHE A 181 7.49 15.72 10.20
CA PHE A 181 6.46 15.61 9.16
C PHE A 181 5.03 15.65 9.76
N LYS A 182 4.81 16.55 10.73
CA LYS A 182 3.55 16.64 11.50
C LYS A 182 2.31 16.79 10.61
N GLU A 183 2.35 17.71 9.64
CA GLU A 183 1.22 17.95 8.73
C GLU A 183 0.95 16.76 7.79
N TYR A 184 1.99 16.02 7.38
CA TYR A 184 1.81 14.77 6.65
C TYR A 184 1.09 13.74 7.52
N TRP A 185 1.51 13.56 8.77
CA TRP A 185 0.87 12.59 9.67
C TRP A 185 -0.55 12.99 10.07
N GLU A 186 -0.83 14.29 10.22
CA GLU A 186 -2.19 14.80 10.45
C GLU A 186 -3.08 14.71 9.20
N PHE A 187 -2.49 14.61 8.00
CA PHE A 187 -3.25 14.26 6.80
C PHE A 187 -3.53 12.75 6.74
N ILE A 188 -2.52 11.90 6.99
CA ILE A 188 -2.67 10.44 6.87
C ILE A 188 -3.53 9.87 8.02
N LEU A 189 -3.38 10.37 9.24
CA LEU A 189 -4.11 9.94 10.43
C LEU A 189 -4.68 11.18 11.13
N PRO A 190 -5.76 11.79 10.59
CA PRO A 190 -6.36 12.98 11.17
C PRO A 190 -6.87 12.68 12.58
N GLN A 191 -6.56 13.56 13.54
CA GLN A 191 -6.92 13.36 14.95
C GLN A 191 -8.43 13.17 15.14
N SER A 192 -9.23 13.88 14.33
CA SER A 192 -10.70 13.77 14.31
C SER A 192 -11.24 12.38 14.00
N TRP A 193 -10.43 11.45 13.47
CA TRP A 193 -10.85 10.06 13.28
C TRP A 193 -10.85 9.27 14.61
N PHE A 194 -9.92 9.60 15.51
CA PHE A 194 -9.75 8.94 16.80
C PHE A 194 -10.67 9.52 17.88
N ASP A 195 -10.98 10.81 17.79
CA ASP A 195 -11.73 11.58 18.80
C ASP A 195 -13.16 11.06 19.07
N TYR A 196 -13.77 10.38 18.09
CA TYR A 196 -15.15 9.85 18.21
C TYR A 196 -15.21 8.35 18.57
N GLY A 197 -14.08 7.64 18.54
CA GLY A 197 -14.04 6.18 18.57
C GLY A 197 -14.54 5.54 17.26
N PHE A 198 -14.11 4.31 17.02
CA PHE A 198 -14.59 3.43 15.93
C PHE A 198 -15.04 2.10 16.53
#